data_AF-A0A925HZF7-F1
#
_entry.id   AF-A0A925HZF7-F1
#
_cell.length_a   1.000
_cell.length_b   1.000
_cell.length_c   1.000
_cell.angle_alpha   90.00
_cell.angle_beta   90.00
_cell.angle_gamma   90.00
#
_symmetry.space_group_name_H-M   'P 1'
#
loop_
_entity.id
_entity.type
_entity.pdbx_description
1 polymer ?
#
loop_
_entity_poly.entity_id
_entity_poly.type
_entity_poly.pdbx_seq_one_letter_code
_entity_poly.pdbx_strand_id
1 'polypeptide(L)'
;MTSPKDEFQQQLPPDPEGMNDKRSAWADTAIRAFQIETGSDDEDALGDLLADLMHWSDRNNYDFEAALTRGRGHYEAETMGECL
;
A
#
# COMPACT_ATOMS: atom_id res chain seq x y z
N MET A 1 12.03 24.86 0.25
CA MET A 1 11.43 23.97 -0.75
C MET A 1 10.90 22.79 0.04
N THR A 2 9.59 22.72 0.23
CA THR A 2 8.94 21.57 0.87
C THR A 2 9.00 20.40 -0.12
N SER A 3 9.23 19.19 0.40
CA SER A 3 9.35 17.99 -0.45
C SER A 3 7.98 17.66 -1.03
N PRO A 4 7.85 16.99 -2.19
CA PRO A 4 6.54 16.56 -2.72
C PRO A 4 5.70 15.74 -1.70
N LYS A 5 6.36 15.09 -0.74
CA LYS A 5 5.75 14.38 0.39
C LYS A 5 4.97 15.28 1.37
N ASP A 6 5.20 16.60 1.35
CA ASP A 6 4.55 17.58 2.24
C ASP A 6 3.21 18.11 1.70
N GLU A 7 2.89 17.89 0.41
CA GLU A 7 1.68 18.44 -0.24
C GLU A 7 0.43 17.57 -0.09
N PHE A 8 0.57 16.33 0.36
CA PHE A 8 -0.56 15.45 0.71
C PHE A 8 -0.78 15.39 2.22
N GLN A 9 -1.11 16.54 2.84
CA GLN A 9 -1.79 16.50 4.14
C GLN A 9 -3.27 16.12 3.94
N GLN A 10 -3.52 14.96 3.32
CA GLN A 10 -4.83 14.33 3.44
C GLN A 10 -4.96 13.88 4.89
N GLN A 11 -6.08 14.22 5.50
CA GLN A 11 -6.42 13.78 6.84
C GLN A 11 -6.36 12.24 6.85
N LEU A 12 -5.49 11.68 7.70
CA LEU A 12 -5.35 10.23 7.83
C LEU A 12 -6.73 9.64 8.13
N PRO A 13 -7.03 8.45 7.58
CA PRO A 13 -8.31 7.82 7.83
C PRO A 13 -8.43 7.42 9.32
N PRO A 14 -9.65 7.21 9.83
CA PRO A 14 -9.85 6.73 11.19
C PRO A 14 -9.04 5.45 11.48
N ASP A 15 -8.57 5.33 12.71
CA ASP A 15 -7.86 4.13 13.21
C ASP A 15 -8.59 3.56 14.43
N PRO A 16 -9.80 2.99 14.25
CA PRO A 16 -10.60 2.48 15.36
C PRO A 16 -9.89 1.37 16.14
N GLU A 17 -8.95 0.66 15.51
CA GLU A 17 -8.21 -0.45 16.12
C GLU A 17 -6.83 -0.04 16.68
N GLY A 18 -6.35 1.17 16.38
CA GLY A 18 -4.99 1.60 16.73
C GLY A 18 -3.89 0.79 16.01
N MET A 19 -4.15 0.36 14.77
CA MET A 19 -3.32 -0.58 14.01
C MET A 19 -2.85 -0.03 12.66
N ASN A 20 -3.33 1.13 12.21
CA ASN A 20 -3.00 1.66 10.89
C ASN A 20 -1.50 1.92 10.71
N ASP A 21 -0.83 2.46 11.73
CA ASP A 21 0.63 2.67 11.69
C ASP A 21 1.41 1.35 11.58
N LYS A 22 0.94 0.29 12.24
CA LYS A 22 1.58 -1.03 12.17
C LYS A 22 1.39 -1.65 10.79
N ARG A 23 0.18 -1.57 10.23
CA ARG A 23 -0.14 -2.02 8.86
C ARG A 23 0.73 -1.29 7.83
N SER A 24 0.89 0.03 8.00
CA SER A 24 1.79 0.85 7.18
C SER A 24 3.24 0.40 7.30
N ALA A 25 3.75 0.16 8.52
CA ALA A 25 5.11 -0.32 8.72
C ALA A 25 5.39 -1.71 8.11
N TRP A 26 4.39 -2.59 8.07
CA TRP A 26 4.50 -3.87 7.36
C TRP A 26 4.65 -3.68 5.86
N ALA A 27 3.87 -2.77 5.26
CA ALA A 27 3.99 -2.43 3.85
C ALA A 27 5.33 -1.75 3.51
N ASP A 28 5.83 -0.86 4.38
CA ASP A 28 7.16 -0.22 4.24
C ASP A 28 8.28 -1.27 4.13
N THR A 29 8.18 -2.38 4.86
CA THR A 29 9.15 -3.48 4.77
C THR A 29 9.18 -4.11 3.37
N ALA A 30 8.01 -4.30 2.74
CA ALA A 30 7.92 -4.84 1.38
C ALA A 30 8.47 -3.85 0.34
N ILE A 31 8.14 -2.56 0.48
CA ILE A 31 8.64 -1.50 -0.41
C ILE A 31 10.17 -1.42 -0.35
N ARG A 32 10.76 -1.39 0.86
CA ARG A 32 12.22 -1.37 1.01
C ARG A 32 12.89 -2.59 0.41
N ALA A 33 12.31 -3.77 0.60
CA ALA A 33 12.85 -4.99 0.01
C ALA A 33 12.84 -4.92 -1.53
N PHE A 34 11.74 -4.42 -2.12
CA PHE A 34 11.63 -4.19 -3.55
C PHE A 34 12.69 -3.18 -4.05
N GLN A 35 12.81 -2.02 -3.41
CA GLN A 35 13.79 -1.00 -3.77
C GLN A 35 15.24 -1.51 -3.71
N ILE A 36 15.57 -2.34 -2.70
CA ILE A 36 16.91 -2.95 -2.59
C ILE A 36 17.18 -3.91 -3.76
N GLU A 37 16.17 -4.66 -4.19
CA GLU A 37 16.30 -5.63 -5.29
C GLU A 37 16.37 -4.97 -6.66
N THR A 38 15.56 -3.93 -6.91
CA THR A 38 15.42 -3.32 -8.24
C THR A 38 16.24 -2.04 -8.43
N GLY A 39 16.58 -1.36 -7.33
CA GLY A 39 17.13 -0.01 -7.36
C GLY A 39 16.11 1.08 -7.66
N SER A 40 14.80 0.79 -7.63
CA SER A 40 13.74 1.80 -7.76
C SER A 40 13.83 2.84 -6.65
N ASP A 41 13.52 4.10 -6.97
CA ASP A 41 13.50 5.17 -5.99
C ASP A 41 12.18 5.23 -5.21
N ASP A 42 12.10 6.14 -4.23
CA ASP A 42 10.93 6.29 -3.35
C ASP A 42 9.65 6.72 -4.07
N GLU A 43 9.76 7.46 -5.18
CA GLU A 43 8.60 8.06 -5.85
C GLU A 43 7.86 7.01 -6.69
N ASP A 44 8.61 6.16 -7.38
CA ASP A 44 8.07 5.17 -8.31
C ASP A 44 7.87 3.77 -7.69
N ALA A 45 8.53 3.46 -6.56
CA ALA A 45 8.58 2.09 -6.02
C ALA A 45 7.22 1.43 -5.77
N LEU A 46 6.21 2.18 -5.30
CA LEU A 46 4.88 1.60 -5.08
C LEU A 46 4.21 1.22 -6.41
N GLY A 47 4.30 2.08 -7.42
CA GLY A 47 3.72 1.83 -8.74
C GLY A 47 4.40 0.67 -9.45
N ASP A 48 5.74 0.67 -9.44
CA ASP A 48 6.54 -0.40 -10.01
C ASP A 48 6.27 -1.75 -9.34
N LEU A 49 6.19 -1.78 -8.00
CA LEU A 49 5.87 -3.00 -7.26
C LEU A 49 4.49 -3.55 -7.64
N LEU A 50 3.48 -2.69 -7.82
CA LEU A 50 2.15 -3.13 -8.26
C LEU A 50 2.19 -3.75 -9.67
N ALA A 51 2.95 -3.16 -10.60
CA ALA A 51 3.13 -3.71 -11.94
C ALA A 51 3.84 -5.07 -11.90
N ASP A 52 4.88 -5.20 -11.10
CA ASP A 52 5.62 -6.46 -10.93
C ASP A 52 4.78 -7.54 -10.23
N LEU A 53 3.89 -7.17 -9.30
CA LEU A 53 2.94 -8.10 -8.69
C LEU A 53 1.87 -8.60 -9.68
N MET A 54 1.44 -7.78 -10.66
CA MET A 54 0.59 -8.25 -11.76
C MET A 54 1.35 -9.29 -12.59
N HIS A 55 2.59 -8.98 -12.98
CA HIS A 55 3.47 -9.89 -13.70
C HIS A 55 3.76 -11.19 -12.93
N TRP A 56 3.93 -11.12 -11.61
CA TRP A 56 4.09 -12.28 -10.76
C TRP A 56 2.81 -13.12 -10.70
N SER A 57 1.64 -12.48 -10.64
CA SER A 57 0.34 -13.14 -10.59
C SER A 57 0.06 -13.95 -11.87
N ASP A 58 0.36 -13.39 -13.05
CA ASP A 58 0.26 -14.10 -14.34
C ASP A 58 1.08 -15.40 -14.33
N ARG A 59 2.31 -15.35 -13.80
CA ARG A 59 3.25 -16.47 -13.78
C ARG A 59 2.91 -17.53 -12.73
N ASN A 60 2.19 -17.14 -11.68
CA ASN A 60 1.85 -18.01 -10.55
C ASN A 60 0.35 -18.37 -10.50
N ASN A 61 -0.42 -18.01 -11.52
CA ASN A 61 -1.85 -18.30 -11.64
C ASN A 61 -2.69 -17.72 -10.49
N TYR A 62 -2.41 -16.47 -10.13
CA TYR A 62 -3.21 -15.67 -9.20
C TYR A 62 -4.02 -14.62 -9.98
N ASP A 63 -5.23 -14.33 -9.50
CA ASP A 63 -6.06 -13.22 -9.99
C ASP A 63 -5.74 -11.95 -9.20
N PHE A 64 -4.95 -11.07 -9.83
CA PHE A 64 -4.51 -9.82 -9.23
C PHE A 64 -5.69 -8.87 -8.94
N GLU A 65 -6.63 -8.74 -9.87
CA GLU A 65 -7.77 -7.81 -9.71
C GLU A 65 -8.69 -8.26 -8.58
N ALA A 66 -8.94 -9.57 -8.45
CA ALA A 66 -9.69 -10.10 -7.31
C ALA A 66 -8.95 -9.89 -5.98
N ALA A 67 -7.62 -10.03 -5.96
CA ALA A 67 -6.81 -9.75 -4.77
C ALA A 67 -6.83 -8.26 -4.39
N LEU A 68 -6.68 -7.36 -5.36
CA LEU A 68 -6.75 -5.92 -5.17
C LEU A 68 -8.13 -5.49 -4.66
N THR A 69 -9.20 -6.06 -5.23
CA THR A 69 -10.58 -5.80 -4.78
C THR A 69 -10.77 -6.19 -3.31
N ARG A 70 -10.28 -7.37 -2.90
CA ARG A 70 -10.33 -7.79 -1.48
C ARG A 70 -9.50 -6.88 -0.59
N GLY A 71 -8.29 -6.49 -1.02
CA GLY A 71 -7.42 -5.57 -0.30
C GLY A 71 -8.08 -4.21 -0.04
N ARG A 72 -8.77 -3.65 -1.04
CA ARG A 72 -9.56 -2.42 -0.89
C ARG A 72 -10.67 -2.58 0.14
N GLY A 73 -11.42 -3.68 0.10
CA GLY A 73 -12.47 -3.96 1.10
C GLY A 73 -11.93 -4.10 2.52
N HIS A 74 -10.73 -4.69 2.69
CA HIS A 74 -10.05 -4.73 3.99
C HIS A 74 -9.67 -3.32 4.46
N TYR A 75 -9.02 -2.53 3.61
CA TYR A 75 -8.66 -1.16 3.96
C TYR A 75 -9.87 -0.31 4.36
N GLU A 76 -10.97 -0.39 3.61
CA GLU A 76 -12.22 0.28 3.94
C GLU A 76 -12.74 -0.17 5.31
N ALA A 77 -12.85 -1.48 5.56
CA ALA A 77 -13.35 -2.00 6.83
C ALA A 77 -12.45 -1.63 8.04
N GLU A 78 -11.14 -1.65 7.86
CA GLU A 78 -10.14 -1.36 8.91
C GLU A 78 -10.04 0.14 9.23
N THR A 79 -10.49 0.99 8.31
CA THR A 79 -10.43 2.46 8.45
C THR A 79 -11.79 3.12 8.64
N MET A 80 -12.89 2.39 8.51
CA MET A 80 -14.22 2.87 8.89
C MET A 80 -14.29 3.00 10.41
N GLY A 81 -14.35 4.23 10.92
CA GLY A 81 -14.71 4.48 12.32
C GLY A 81 -16.14 4.02 12.61
N GLU A 82 -16.46 3.73 13.89
CA GLU A 82 -17.84 3.44 14.32
C GLU A 82 -18.77 4.54 13.80
N CYS A 83 -19.69 4.20 12.89
CA CYS A 83 -20.78 5.10 12.50
C CYS A 83 -21.60 5.40 13.77
N LEU A 84 -21.55 6.66 14.22
CA LEU A 84 -22.44 7.21 15.25
C LEU A 84 -23.90 7.23 14.76
#